data_AF-A0A938YD70-F1
#
_entry.id   AF-A0A938YD70-F1
#
_cell.length_a   1.000
_cell.length_b   1.000
_cell.length_c   1.000
_cell.angle_alpha   90.00
_cell.angle_beta   90.00
_cell.angle_gamma   90.00
#
_symmetry.space_group_name_H-M   'P 1'
#
loop_
_entity.id
_entity.type
_entity.pdbx_description
1 polymer ?
#
loop_
_entity_poly.entity_id
_entity_poly.type
_entity_poly.pdbx_seq_one_letter_code
_entity_poly.pdbx_strand_id
1 'polypeptide(L)'
;MRPQSTRSRLAALALALTVTTTACSTGALTTATTPAADTGAAGGATQSASTASVTVGTVGTQSEIQDISAFCGTEELTVALADGFGGNSWRKITRALFEAEAAKCPNITEVLYTDAQGDTQKAISDVNSLVAQGADVIVSFVDGGEALLPTIQKATAAGVKVVPFVGSPGGTPGTDYVDFVSEDIHTYGRNLAEWTIDQMGGRGNLVMLGGIAGNSYSQTVFDGVVEAVQEHPEVTLLNEDGPVSTDWEPGKTQQVVAGLITRHGTIDGIVADYGGGSVGGIRAFEAAGQPLPVWSANDSNEFACLWYEHKDAQPSYQIATESSRNWIVTVALHKGLAAANGLPNDEPSTYDLEIIEDSTDPAKAPKCEPSLPADAILSSGLSVEQLQQLFA
;
A
#
# COMPACT_ATOMS: atom_id res chain seq x y z
N MET A 1 -37.15 -40.45 30.42
CA MET A 1 -35.99 -41.09 31.08
C MET A 1 -34.73 -40.71 30.32
N ARG A 2 -33.93 -39.79 30.86
CA ARG A 2 -32.59 -39.43 30.37
C ARG A 2 -31.60 -39.75 31.49
N PRO A 3 -30.47 -40.44 31.24
CA PRO A 3 -29.48 -40.65 32.26
C PRO A 3 -28.53 -39.45 32.38
N GLN A 4 -28.13 -39.21 33.62
CA GLN A 4 -27.19 -38.21 34.10
C GLN A 4 -25.72 -38.64 33.94
N SER A 5 -24.83 -37.71 34.28
CA SER A 5 -23.43 -37.85 34.74
C SER A 5 -22.37 -37.66 33.62
N THR A 6 -21.26 -36.94 33.80
CA THR A 6 -20.57 -36.53 35.04
C THR A 6 -19.71 -35.28 34.79
N ARG A 7 -19.59 -34.42 35.80
CA ARG A 7 -18.65 -33.29 35.88
C ARG A 7 -17.24 -33.80 36.19
N SER A 8 -16.22 -33.21 35.57
CA SER A 8 -14.84 -33.24 36.09
C SER A 8 -14.27 -31.82 36.13
N ARG A 9 -14.00 -31.38 37.36
CA ARG A 9 -13.23 -30.17 37.70
C ARG A 9 -11.76 -30.56 37.71
N LEU A 10 -10.89 -29.73 37.13
CA LEU A 10 -9.44 -29.79 37.36
C LEU A 10 -8.98 -28.47 37.95
N ALA A 11 -8.30 -28.60 39.08
CA ALA A 11 -7.87 -27.55 39.98
C ALA A 11 -6.48 -27.02 39.59
N ALA A 12 -6.24 -25.78 40.00
CA ALA A 12 -4.99 -25.04 39.91
C ALA A 12 -3.83 -25.72 40.67
N LEU A 13 -2.61 -25.53 40.18
CA LEU A 13 -1.39 -25.69 40.97
C LEU A 13 -0.44 -24.52 40.70
N ALA A 14 -0.23 -23.71 41.72
CA ALA A 14 0.81 -22.69 41.79
C ALA A 14 2.12 -23.33 42.29
N LEU A 15 3.27 -22.90 41.77
CA LEU A 15 4.55 -23.15 42.40
C LEU A 15 5.42 -21.88 42.34
N ALA A 16 5.73 -21.36 43.53
CA ALA A 16 6.70 -20.31 43.76
C ALA A 16 8.07 -20.94 44.10
N LEU A 17 9.18 -20.30 43.72
CA LEU A 17 10.44 -20.43 44.44
C LEU A 17 11.30 -19.17 44.34
N THR A 18 12.09 -18.98 45.39
CA THR A 18 12.61 -17.76 46.02
C THR A 18 13.95 -17.22 45.52
N VAL A 19 14.04 -15.89 45.54
CA VAL A 19 15.14 -14.94 45.82
C VAL A 19 16.45 -15.50 46.41
N THR A 20 17.58 -15.03 45.86
CA THR A 20 18.78 -14.64 46.65
C THR A 20 19.43 -13.38 46.08
N THR A 21 19.62 -12.40 46.96
CA THR A 21 20.24 -11.08 46.79
C THR A 21 21.77 -11.12 46.96
N THR A 22 22.52 -10.27 46.25
CA THR A 22 23.72 -9.65 46.83
C THR A 22 23.92 -8.24 46.24
N ALA A 23 24.01 -7.27 47.14
CA ALA A 23 24.21 -5.85 46.90
C ALA A 23 25.66 -5.44 47.24
N CYS A 24 26.12 -4.33 46.65
CA CYS A 24 26.95 -3.25 47.24
C CYS A 24 27.34 -2.31 46.08
N SER A 25 26.73 -1.12 45.92
CA SER A 25 27.03 0.17 46.60
C SER A 25 28.42 0.70 46.20
N THR A 26 28.66 1.90 45.66
CA THR A 26 28.30 3.30 45.99
C THR A 26 28.94 4.17 44.88
N GLY A 27 28.62 5.41 44.53
CA GLY A 27 27.78 6.47 45.08
C GLY A 27 27.93 7.76 44.24
N ALA A 28 26.83 8.52 44.20
CA ALA A 28 26.57 9.95 43.98
C ALA A 28 27.62 10.94 43.37
N LEU A 29 27.17 11.64 42.31
CA LEU A 29 27.02 13.10 42.11
C LEU A 29 28.09 14.09 42.64
N THR A 30 28.64 14.95 41.78
CA THR A 30 28.35 16.41 41.73
C THR A 30 29.24 17.21 40.73
N THR A 31 28.57 18.01 39.91
CA THR A 31 28.88 19.36 39.34
C THR A 31 30.30 19.84 38.99
N ALA A 32 30.47 20.12 37.69
CA ALA A 32 31.04 21.32 37.04
C ALA A 32 32.09 22.19 37.75
N THR A 33 33.29 22.32 37.15
CA THR A 33 33.90 23.61 36.75
C THR A 33 35.09 23.40 35.81
N THR A 34 35.20 24.23 34.78
CA THR A 34 36.31 24.35 33.82
C THR A 34 37.62 24.80 34.50
N PRO A 35 38.77 24.51 33.88
CA PRO A 35 39.58 25.63 33.39
C PRO A 35 40.11 25.42 31.96
N ALA A 36 40.54 26.54 31.39
CA ALA A 36 40.87 26.76 29.99
C ALA A 36 42.30 26.34 29.61
N ALA A 37 42.43 26.18 28.28
CA ALA A 37 43.61 26.33 27.42
C ALA A 37 44.75 25.30 27.54
N ASP A 38 44.96 24.53 26.46
CA ASP A 38 46.25 24.60 25.78
C ASP A 38 46.14 24.27 24.28
N THR A 39 46.86 25.04 23.49
CA THR A 39 47.01 24.93 22.04
C THR A 39 48.11 23.91 21.73
N GLY A 40 47.80 22.83 21.02
CA GLY A 40 48.80 21.85 20.62
C GLY A 40 48.32 20.95 19.48
N ALA A 41 49.07 20.92 18.39
CA ALA A 41 48.71 20.40 17.10
C ALA A 41 48.70 18.86 16.96
N ALA A 42 48.04 18.43 15.89
CA ALA A 42 48.25 17.21 15.09
C ALA A 42 47.81 15.85 15.68
N GLY A 43 46.81 15.26 15.01
CA GLY A 43 46.46 13.84 15.12
C GLY A 43 45.20 13.57 14.32
N GLY A 44 45.36 12.91 13.17
CA GLY A 44 44.34 12.79 12.13
C GLY A 44 42.97 12.32 12.63
N ALA A 45 41.94 13.10 12.28
CA ALA A 45 40.58 12.58 12.26
C ALA A 45 40.49 11.59 11.10
N THR A 46 40.50 10.31 11.43
CA THR A 46 39.83 9.28 10.64
C THR A 46 38.42 9.77 10.36
N GLN A 47 38.19 10.26 9.14
CA GLN A 47 36.84 10.30 8.59
C GLN A 47 36.34 8.86 8.64
N SER A 48 35.44 8.56 9.57
CA SER A 48 34.53 7.44 9.35
C SER A 48 33.77 7.82 8.09
N ALA A 49 34.13 7.21 6.97
CA ALA A 49 33.32 7.26 5.78
C ALA A 49 31.93 6.75 6.20
N SER A 50 30.94 7.64 6.28
CA SER A 50 29.57 7.19 6.36
C SER A 50 29.32 6.45 5.06
N THR A 51 29.26 5.13 5.11
CA THR A 51 28.69 4.34 4.02
C THR A 51 27.31 4.93 3.77
N ALA A 52 27.13 5.49 2.57
CA ALA A 52 25.82 5.96 2.13
C ALA A 52 24.80 4.83 2.39
N SER A 53 23.75 5.15 3.14
CA SER A 53 22.77 4.17 3.61
C SER A 53 21.41 4.44 2.97
N VAL A 54 20.71 3.37 2.60
CA VAL A 54 19.27 3.39 2.32
C VAL A 54 18.54 3.22 3.64
N THR A 55 17.64 4.14 3.95
CA THR A 55 16.80 4.09 5.15
C THR A 55 15.67 3.10 4.95
N VAL A 56 15.35 2.33 6.00
CA VAL A 56 14.31 1.29 6.00
C VAL A 56 13.35 1.46 7.18
N GLY A 57 12.09 1.10 6.97
CA GLY A 57 11.04 1.08 7.99
C GLY A 57 10.53 2.45 8.44
N THR A 58 10.79 3.53 7.70
CA THR A 58 10.26 4.87 7.99
C THR A 58 8.88 5.06 7.37
N VAL A 59 8.03 5.83 8.07
CA VAL A 59 6.70 6.25 7.59
C VAL A 59 6.80 7.72 7.17
N GLY A 60 6.16 8.08 6.06
CA GLY A 60 6.09 9.45 5.56
C GLY A 60 5.03 9.62 4.49
N THR A 61 5.14 10.67 3.70
CA THR A 61 4.12 11.11 2.73
C THR A 61 4.68 11.17 1.31
N GLN A 62 3.80 11.23 0.31
CA GLN A 62 4.21 11.35 -1.09
C GLN A 62 5.05 12.61 -1.37
N SER A 63 4.94 13.65 -0.54
CA SER A 63 5.70 14.90 -0.69
C SER A 63 7.21 14.74 -0.45
N GLU A 64 7.62 13.61 0.15
CA GLU A 64 9.02 13.29 0.47
C GLU A 64 9.71 12.46 -0.63
N ILE A 65 9.00 12.13 -1.71
CA ILE A 65 9.58 11.46 -2.89
C ILE A 65 10.55 12.41 -3.58
N GLN A 66 11.76 11.92 -3.83
CA GLN A 66 12.84 12.67 -4.46
C GLN A 66 12.86 12.45 -5.97
N ASP A 67 13.52 13.36 -6.67
CA ASP A 67 13.79 13.17 -8.10
C ASP A 67 14.82 12.05 -8.29
N ILE A 68 14.55 11.10 -9.18
CA ILE A 68 15.40 9.94 -9.42
C ILE A 68 16.84 10.30 -9.80
N SER A 69 17.10 11.50 -10.33
CA SER A 69 18.47 11.96 -10.64
C SER A 69 19.40 11.96 -9.43
N ALA A 70 18.87 12.03 -8.20
CA ALA A 70 19.63 11.87 -6.97
C ALA A 70 20.22 10.45 -6.78
N PHE A 71 19.65 9.45 -7.46
CA PHE A 71 19.99 8.03 -7.34
C PHE A 71 20.58 7.43 -8.62
N CYS A 72 20.66 8.19 -9.71
CA CYS A 72 21.35 7.76 -10.93
C CYS A 72 22.88 7.71 -10.69
N GLY A 73 23.51 6.68 -11.26
CA GLY A 73 24.94 6.44 -11.13
C GLY A 73 25.72 6.77 -12.40
N THR A 74 26.99 6.36 -12.42
CA THR A 74 27.85 6.44 -13.61
C THR A 74 28.11 5.08 -14.26
N GLU A 75 27.99 4.00 -13.49
CA GLU A 75 28.16 2.63 -13.99
C GLU A 75 26.87 2.15 -14.65
N GLU A 76 27.02 1.38 -15.73
CA GLU A 76 25.88 0.81 -16.45
C GLU A 76 25.11 -0.17 -15.55
N LEU A 77 23.79 -0.07 -15.53
CA LEU A 77 22.90 -0.93 -14.77
C LEU A 77 21.80 -1.53 -15.64
N THR A 78 21.47 -2.80 -15.36
CA THR A 78 20.25 -3.45 -15.80
C THR A 78 19.24 -3.45 -14.66
N VAL A 79 18.06 -2.87 -14.88
CA VAL A 79 16.97 -2.87 -13.90
C VAL A 79 15.84 -3.76 -14.37
N ALA A 80 15.11 -4.36 -13.43
CA ALA A 80 14.02 -5.27 -13.76
C ALA A 80 12.78 -5.03 -12.91
N LEU A 81 11.62 -5.14 -13.54
CA LEU A 81 10.32 -5.27 -12.87
C LEU A 81 9.86 -6.73 -12.93
N ALA A 82 9.76 -7.35 -11.75
CA ALA A 82 9.20 -8.69 -11.56
C ALA A 82 7.74 -8.58 -11.09
N ASP A 83 6.80 -8.68 -12.03
CA ASP A 83 5.37 -8.53 -11.76
C ASP A 83 4.71 -9.90 -11.52
N GLY A 84 3.93 -10.02 -10.45
CA GLY A 84 3.21 -11.24 -10.11
C GLY A 84 1.95 -11.49 -10.95
N PHE A 85 1.31 -10.46 -11.51
CA PHE A 85 0.07 -10.57 -12.29
C PHE A 85 -0.10 -9.34 -13.20
N GLY A 86 0.56 -9.30 -14.35
CA GLY A 86 0.62 -8.13 -15.25
C GLY A 86 -0.66 -7.82 -16.05
N GLY A 87 -1.78 -8.47 -15.72
CA GLY A 87 -2.95 -8.55 -16.61
C GLY A 87 -3.94 -7.38 -16.54
N ASN A 88 -3.97 -6.62 -15.45
CA ASN A 88 -4.95 -5.56 -15.24
C ASN A 88 -4.38 -4.15 -15.50
N SER A 89 -5.26 -3.15 -15.56
CA SER A 89 -4.88 -1.77 -15.91
C SER A 89 -3.99 -1.10 -14.87
N TRP A 90 -4.20 -1.40 -13.59
CA TRP A 90 -3.29 -0.98 -12.52
C TRP A 90 -1.85 -1.43 -12.81
N ARG A 91 -1.67 -2.70 -13.19
CA ARG A 91 -0.35 -3.29 -13.46
C ARG A 91 0.30 -2.71 -14.71
N LYS A 92 -0.49 -2.45 -15.76
CA LYS A 92 -0.01 -1.75 -16.96
C LYS A 92 0.49 -0.34 -16.63
N ILE A 93 -0.24 0.42 -15.82
CA ILE A 93 0.14 1.77 -15.38
C ILE A 93 1.41 1.70 -14.52
N THR A 94 1.47 0.78 -13.55
CA THR A 94 2.65 0.55 -12.71
C THR A 94 3.88 0.24 -13.55
N ARG A 95 3.77 -0.63 -14.55
CA ARG A 95 4.86 -0.93 -15.49
C ARG A 95 5.29 0.30 -16.27
N ALA A 96 4.34 1.06 -16.82
CA ALA A 96 4.64 2.27 -17.57
C ALA A 96 5.36 3.32 -16.72
N LEU A 97 4.98 3.47 -15.44
CA LEU A 97 5.67 4.34 -14.49
C LEU A 97 7.10 3.87 -14.22
N PHE A 98 7.30 2.57 -13.99
CA PHE A 98 8.64 2.01 -13.80
C PHE A 98 9.54 2.26 -15.01
N GLU A 99 9.06 1.98 -16.22
CA GLU A 99 9.81 2.19 -17.47
C GLU A 99 10.09 3.69 -17.71
N ALA A 100 9.11 4.56 -17.47
CA ALA A 100 9.27 6.01 -17.61
C ALA A 100 10.24 6.60 -16.59
N GLU A 101 10.21 6.11 -15.34
CA GLU A 101 11.13 6.56 -14.31
C GLU A 101 12.56 6.09 -14.61
N ALA A 102 12.74 4.81 -14.96
CA ALA A 102 14.03 4.25 -15.34
C ALA A 102 14.67 5.01 -16.52
N ALA A 103 13.87 5.43 -17.51
CA ALA A 103 14.36 6.18 -18.66
C ALA A 103 14.98 7.55 -18.30
N LYS A 104 14.77 8.07 -17.09
CA LYS A 104 15.37 9.32 -16.62
C LYS A 104 16.82 9.16 -16.16
N CYS A 105 17.30 7.93 -15.91
CA CYS A 105 18.69 7.66 -15.56
C CYS A 105 19.51 7.20 -16.78
N PRO A 106 20.49 8.00 -17.25
CA PRO A 106 21.28 7.64 -18.43
C PRO A 106 22.15 6.38 -18.27
N ASN A 107 22.45 6.00 -17.03
CA ASN A 107 23.26 4.83 -16.72
C ASN A 107 22.45 3.53 -16.69
N ILE A 108 21.12 3.58 -16.79
CA ILE A 108 20.29 2.39 -17.00
C ILE A 108 20.32 2.05 -18.49
N THR A 109 20.97 0.95 -18.85
CA THR A 109 21.17 0.54 -20.25
C THR A 109 20.15 -0.51 -20.69
N GLU A 110 19.54 -1.23 -19.75
CA GLU A 110 18.54 -2.25 -20.02
C GLU A 110 17.44 -2.26 -18.95
N VAL A 111 16.19 -2.42 -19.39
CA VAL A 111 15.00 -2.55 -18.55
C VAL A 111 14.34 -3.88 -18.88
N LEU A 112 14.34 -4.80 -17.92
CA LEU A 112 13.73 -6.12 -18.03
C LEU A 112 12.33 -6.12 -17.39
N TYR A 113 11.44 -6.94 -17.94
CA TYR A 113 10.10 -7.14 -17.40
C TYR A 113 9.72 -8.61 -17.43
N THR A 114 9.09 -9.09 -16.36
CA THR A 114 8.47 -10.41 -16.29
C THR A 114 7.06 -10.30 -15.74
N ASP A 115 6.17 -11.15 -16.22
CA ASP A 115 4.77 -11.28 -15.76
C ASP A 115 4.53 -12.73 -15.34
N ALA A 116 4.35 -12.98 -14.05
CA ALA A 116 4.13 -14.31 -13.50
C ALA A 116 2.70 -14.84 -13.69
N GLN A 117 1.77 -14.03 -14.22
CA GLN A 117 0.41 -14.46 -14.58
C GLN A 117 -0.40 -15.04 -13.41
N GLY A 118 -0.12 -14.59 -12.18
CA GLY A 118 -0.73 -15.08 -10.95
C GLY A 118 -0.17 -16.43 -10.46
N ASP A 119 0.87 -16.97 -11.10
CA ASP A 119 1.50 -18.24 -10.72
C ASP A 119 2.76 -18.02 -9.86
N THR A 120 2.71 -18.44 -8.60
CA THR A 120 3.82 -18.29 -7.65
C THR A 120 5.09 -19.03 -8.07
N GLN A 121 5.00 -20.20 -8.71
CA GLN A 121 6.17 -20.95 -9.17
C GLN A 121 6.80 -20.29 -10.39
N LYS A 122 5.97 -19.70 -11.25
CA LYS A 122 6.45 -18.85 -12.34
C LYS A 122 7.14 -17.61 -11.78
N ALA A 123 6.56 -16.92 -10.80
CA ALA A 123 7.19 -15.75 -10.18
C ALA A 123 8.58 -16.06 -9.59
N ILE A 124 8.72 -17.21 -8.93
CA ILE A 124 10.02 -17.73 -8.46
C ILE A 124 10.98 -17.94 -9.64
N SER A 125 10.52 -18.56 -10.72
CA SER A 125 11.35 -18.80 -11.92
C SER A 125 11.74 -17.50 -12.63
N ASP A 126 10.84 -16.52 -12.67
CA ASP A 126 11.04 -15.21 -13.28
C ASP A 126 12.13 -14.43 -12.53
N VAL A 127 12.09 -14.37 -11.19
CA VAL A 127 13.15 -13.72 -10.39
C VAL A 127 14.50 -14.40 -10.63
N ASN A 128 14.56 -15.74 -10.65
CA ASN A 128 15.80 -16.45 -10.97
C ASN A 128 16.30 -16.15 -12.40
N SER A 129 15.39 -15.99 -13.36
CA SER A 129 15.70 -15.64 -14.75
C SER A 129 16.25 -14.22 -14.87
N LEU A 130 15.70 -13.26 -14.12
CA LEU A 130 16.19 -11.88 -14.08
C LEU A 130 17.61 -11.81 -13.51
N VAL A 131 17.89 -12.54 -12.43
CA VAL A 131 19.25 -12.69 -11.89
C VAL A 131 20.19 -13.28 -12.94
N ALA A 132 19.76 -14.33 -13.66
CA ALA A 132 20.58 -14.96 -14.70
C ALA A 132 20.83 -14.07 -15.92
N GLN A 133 19.92 -13.14 -16.21
CA GLN A 133 20.06 -12.13 -17.25
C GLN A 133 20.95 -10.95 -16.83
N GLY A 134 21.41 -10.92 -15.57
CA GLY A 134 22.32 -9.88 -15.09
C GLY A 134 21.63 -8.63 -14.55
N ALA A 135 20.38 -8.73 -14.07
CA ALA A 135 19.72 -7.62 -13.40
C ALA A 135 20.51 -7.20 -12.14
N ASP A 136 20.85 -5.92 -12.05
CA ASP A 136 21.49 -5.30 -10.87
C ASP A 136 20.45 -4.89 -9.82
N VAL A 137 19.27 -4.47 -10.28
CA VAL A 137 18.12 -4.09 -9.46
C VAL A 137 16.90 -4.88 -9.90
N ILE A 138 16.17 -5.48 -8.94
CA ILE A 138 14.87 -6.10 -9.18
C ILE A 138 13.84 -5.43 -8.27
N VAL A 139 12.92 -4.69 -8.86
CA VAL A 139 11.69 -4.25 -8.19
C VAL A 139 10.65 -5.35 -8.38
N SER A 140 10.03 -5.83 -7.29
CA SER A 140 9.14 -7.00 -7.35
C SER A 140 7.80 -6.74 -6.69
N PHE A 141 6.72 -6.99 -7.43
CA PHE A 141 5.41 -7.12 -6.81
C PHE A 141 5.24 -8.56 -6.33
N VAL A 142 5.08 -8.75 -5.02
CA VAL A 142 5.14 -10.07 -4.39
C VAL A 142 3.75 -10.68 -4.17
N ASP A 143 3.03 -11.02 -5.24
CA ASP A 143 1.68 -11.60 -5.14
C ASP A 143 1.65 -12.98 -4.45
N GLY A 144 2.76 -13.74 -4.49
CA GLY A 144 2.89 -15.00 -3.76
C GLY A 144 3.29 -14.85 -2.29
N GLY A 145 3.40 -13.62 -1.78
CA GLY A 145 3.76 -13.32 -0.39
C GLY A 145 5.05 -14.00 0.08
N GLU A 146 5.02 -14.57 1.28
CA GLU A 146 6.17 -15.23 1.91
C GLU A 146 6.78 -16.37 1.10
N ALA A 147 6.03 -16.97 0.16
CA ALA A 147 6.56 -18.04 -0.70
C ALA A 147 7.69 -17.55 -1.63
N LEU A 148 7.77 -16.24 -1.90
CA LEU A 148 8.84 -15.66 -2.72
C LEU A 148 10.10 -15.34 -1.90
N LEU A 149 10.01 -15.24 -0.56
CA LEU A 149 11.11 -14.80 0.30
C LEU A 149 12.41 -15.61 0.08
N PRO A 150 12.39 -16.96 -0.01
CA PRO A 150 13.62 -17.71 -0.24
C PRO A 150 14.31 -17.37 -1.58
N THR A 151 13.53 -17.04 -2.60
CA THR A 151 14.06 -16.65 -3.92
C THR A 151 14.59 -15.22 -3.91
N ILE A 152 13.91 -14.31 -3.20
CA ILE A 152 14.38 -12.95 -2.96
C ILE A 152 15.73 -12.98 -2.20
N GLN A 153 15.83 -13.74 -1.11
CA GLN A 153 17.07 -13.92 -0.36
C GLN A 153 18.21 -14.46 -1.23
N LYS A 154 17.91 -15.41 -2.12
CA LYS A 154 18.90 -15.96 -3.06
C LYS A 154 19.37 -14.92 -4.08
N ALA A 155 18.48 -14.08 -4.60
CA ALA A 155 18.83 -12.99 -5.51
C ALA A 155 19.68 -11.92 -4.79
N THR A 156 19.30 -11.52 -3.57
CA THR A 156 20.07 -10.62 -2.71
C THR A 156 21.47 -11.16 -2.42
N ALA A 157 21.58 -12.45 -2.08
CA ALA A 157 22.87 -13.12 -1.84
C ALA A 157 23.75 -13.21 -3.11
N ALA A 158 23.15 -13.14 -4.30
CA ALA A 158 23.87 -13.06 -5.58
C ALA A 158 24.35 -11.63 -5.91
N GLY A 159 24.05 -10.65 -5.06
CA GLY A 159 24.48 -9.25 -5.19
C GLY A 159 23.41 -8.30 -5.75
N VAL A 160 22.27 -8.83 -6.21
CA VAL A 160 21.18 -8.05 -6.79
C VAL A 160 20.47 -7.24 -5.72
N LYS A 161 20.13 -5.98 -6.04
CA LYS A 161 19.35 -5.10 -5.16
C LYS A 161 17.86 -5.37 -5.38
N VAL A 162 17.28 -6.20 -4.52
CA VAL A 162 15.85 -6.52 -4.60
C VAL A 162 15.06 -5.55 -3.75
N VAL A 163 13.99 -4.98 -4.30
CA VAL A 163 13.04 -4.08 -3.61
C VAL A 163 11.61 -4.56 -3.85
N PRO A 164 11.05 -5.36 -2.92
CA PRO A 164 9.63 -5.66 -2.90
C PRO A 164 8.78 -4.39 -2.74
N PHE A 165 7.62 -4.34 -3.41
CA PHE A 165 6.67 -3.26 -3.21
C PHE A 165 5.22 -3.75 -3.18
N VAL A 166 4.39 -3.09 -2.37
CA VAL A 166 2.95 -3.34 -2.14
C VAL A 166 2.61 -4.74 -1.60
N GLY A 167 3.06 -5.82 -2.24
CA GLY A 167 3.00 -7.17 -1.70
C GLY A 167 4.17 -7.46 -0.78
N SER A 168 3.90 -7.88 0.46
CA SER A 168 4.96 -8.21 1.43
C SER A 168 5.46 -9.65 1.25
N PRO A 169 6.77 -9.87 1.10
CA PRO A 169 7.37 -11.19 1.17
C PRO A 169 7.63 -11.66 2.62
N GLY A 170 7.25 -10.89 3.64
CA GLY A 170 7.79 -11.09 4.99
C GLY A 170 9.31 -10.86 5.02
N GLY A 171 10.01 -11.44 6.00
CA GLY A 171 11.47 -11.23 6.14
C GLY A 171 11.83 -9.86 6.73
N THR A 172 13.11 -9.49 6.65
CA THR A 172 13.68 -8.30 7.29
C THR A 172 14.27 -7.34 6.24
N PRO A 173 13.66 -6.15 6.02
CA PRO A 173 14.23 -5.07 5.22
C PRO A 173 15.67 -4.71 5.64
N GLY A 174 16.52 -4.35 4.69
CA GLY A 174 17.95 -4.09 4.90
C GLY A 174 18.80 -5.34 5.13
N THR A 175 18.20 -6.53 5.23
CA THR A 175 18.90 -7.82 5.39
C THR A 175 18.56 -8.79 4.27
N ASP A 176 17.28 -9.16 4.13
CA ASP A 176 16.83 -10.14 3.14
C ASP A 176 16.66 -9.54 1.74
N TYR A 177 16.43 -8.24 1.69
CA TYR A 177 16.27 -7.38 0.51
C TYR A 177 16.54 -5.93 0.95
N VAL A 178 16.65 -4.99 0.01
CA VAL A 178 17.06 -3.60 0.31
C VAL A 178 16.04 -2.92 1.22
N ASP A 179 14.78 -2.89 0.79
CA ASP A 179 13.67 -2.35 1.56
C ASP A 179 12.34 -2.93 1.03
N PHE A 180 11.26 -2.79 1.80
CA PHE A 180 9.90 -3.06 1.33
C PHE A 180 9.13 -1.74 1.28
N VAL A 181 8.66 -1.36 0.09
CA VAL A 181 7.95 -0.08 -0.10
C VAL A 181 6.45 -0.32 -0.24
N SER A 182 5.65 0.31 0.61
CA SER A 182 4.20 0.19 0.58
C SER A 182 3.53 1.46 1.11
N GLU A 183 2.23 1.51 0.99
CA GLU A 183 1.33 2.38 1.74
C GLU A 183 1.06 1.82 3.15
N ASP A 184 0.60 2.69 4.07
CA ASP A 184 -0.08 2.24 5.29
C ASP A 184 -1.52 1.83 4.94
N ILE A 185 -1.71 0.54 4.69
CA ILE A 185 -3.00 -0.05 4.26
C ILE A 185 -4.07 0.12 5.33
N HIS A 186 -3.69 0.08 6.61
CA HIS A 186 -4.65 0.20 7.71
C HIS A 186 -5.15 1.64 7.80
N THR A 187 -4.23 2.60 7.79
CA THR A 187 -4.56 4.03 7.77
C THR A 187 -5.38 4.41 6.54
N TYR A 188 -5.07 3.84 5.36
CA TYR A 188 -5.90 3.98 4.16
C TYR A 188 -7.36 3.57 4.40
N GLY A 189 -7.60 2.41 5.01
CA GLY A 189 -8.96 1.96 5.33
C GLY A 189 -9.67 2.84 6.35
N ARG A 190 -8.94 3.31 7.36
CA ARG A 190 -9.43 4.23 8.39
C ARG A 190 -9.84 5.58 7.78
N ASN A 191 -8.97 6.21 6.98
CA ASN A 191 -9.23 7.52 6.35
C ASN A 191 -10.49 7.50 5.47
N LEU A 192 -10.61 6.48 4.62
CA LEU A 192 -11.78 6.31 3.74
C LEU A 192 -13.08 6.14 4.55
N ALA A 193 -13.03 5.37 5.64
CA ALA A 193 -14.17 5.17 6.53
C ALA A 193 -14.54 6.45 7.29
N GLU A 194 -13.57 7.14 7.88
CA GLU A 194 -13.78 8.39 8.60
C GLU A 194 -14.44 9.43 7.70
N TRP A 195 -13.90 9.64 6.49
CA TRP A 195 -14.49 10.55 5.53
C TRP A 195 -15.93 10.15 5.18
N THR A 196 -16.17 8.87 4.91
CA THR A 196 -17.51 8.37 4.54
C THR A 196 -18.50 8.57 5.69
N ILE A 197 -18.12 8.25 6.92
CA ILE A 197 -18.94 8.39 8.12
C ILE A 197 -19.29 9.87 8.37
N ASP A 198 -18.32 10.77 8.20
CA ASP A 198 -18.54 12.21 8.36
C ASP A 198 -19.57 12.73 7.34
N GLN A 199 -19.46 12.32 6.08
CA GLN A 199 -20.42 12.72 5.05
C GLN A 199 -21.80 12.06 5.21
N MET A 200 -21.89 10.89 5.87
CA MET A 200 -23.16 10.32 6.31
C MET A 200 -23.79 11.09 7.50
N GLY A 201 -23.04 12.01 8.12
CA GLY A 201 -23.46 12.73 9.32
C GLY A 201 -23.32 11.90 10.59
N GLY A 202 -22.38 10.95 10.63
CA GLY A 202 -22.02 10.18 11.81
C GLY A 202 -22.95 9.02 12.18
N ARG A 203 -23.87 8.62 11.28
CA ARG A 203 -24.86 7.55 11.54
C ARG A 203 -25.31 6.85 10.27
N GLY A 204 -25.85 5.64 10.43
CA GLY A 204 -26.46 4.89 9.33
C GLY A 204 -25.72 3.59 9.00
N ASN A 205 -26.05 3.00 7.86
CA ASN A 205 -25.53 1.71 7.43
C ASN A 205 -24.32 1.87 6.51
N LEU A 206 -23.17 1.33 6.93
CA LEU A 206 -21.93 1.31 6.16
C LEU A 206 -21.67 -0.11 5.63
N VAL A 207 -21.11 -0.21 4.42
CA VAL A 207 -20.56 -1.46 3.87
C VAL A 207 -19.12 -1.23 3.43
N MET A 208 -18.25 -2.22 3.68
CA MET A 208 -16.93 -2.28 3.07
C MET A 208 -16.89 -3.34 1.96
N LEU A 209 -16.52 -2.93 0.74
CA LEU A 209 -16.29 -3.78 -0.42
C LEU A 209 -14.79 -4.03 -0.58
N GLY A 210 -14.42 -5.30 -0.75
CA GLY A 210 -13.05 -5.74 -0.97
C GLY A 210 -12.87 -6.52 -2.27
N GLY A 211 -11.66 -7.02 -2.47
CA GLY A 211 -11.25 -7.79 -3.63
C GLY A 211 -11.60 -9.27 -3.60
N ILE A 212 -10.61 -10.09 -3.95
CA ILE A 212 -10.71 -11.55 -3.96
C ILE A 212 -10.92 -12.06 -2.52
N ALA A 213 -11.80 -13.05 -2.36
CA ALA A 213 -12.08 -13.65 -1.06
C ALA A 213 -10.80 -14.17 -0.37
N GLY A 214 -10.59 -13.78 0.90
CA GLY A 214 -9.42 -14.16 1.69
C GLY A 214 -8.13 -13.39 1.38
N ASN A 215 -8.20 -12.35 0.54
CA ASN A 215 -7.07 -11.48 0.27
C ASN A 215 -6.67 -10.66 1.51
N SER A 216 -5.39 -10.68 1.87
CA SER A 216 -4.87 -10.01 3.07
C SER A 216 -4.93 -8.49 2.98
N TYR A 217 -4.78 -7.91 1.79
CA TYR A 217 -4.88 -6.47 1.60
C TYR A 217 -6.29 -5.98 1.94
N SER A 218 -7.33 -6.58 1.37
CA SER A 218 -8.72 -6.23 1.69
C SER A 218 -9.06 -6.42 3.17
N GLN A 219 -8.45 -7.40 3.82
CA GLN A 219 -8.61 -7.60 5.26
C GLN A 219 -7.99 -6.44 6.07
N THR A 220 -6.76 -6.02 5.76
CA THR A 220 -6.12 -4.90 6.46
C THR A 220 -6.88 -3.59 6.26
N VAL A 221 -7.42 -3.34 5.06
CA VAL A 221 -8.31 -2.18 4.81
C VAL A 221 -9.56 -2.29 5.69
N PHE A 222 -10.19 -3.47 5.72
CA PHE A 222 -11.39 -3.72 6.54
C PHE A 222 -11.13 -3.50 8.03
N ASP A 223 -9.97 -3.91 8.54
CA ASP A 223 -9.59 -3.70 9.95
C ASP A 223 -9.54 -2.20 10.29
N GLY A 224 -8.99 -1.37 9.40
CA GLY A 224 -9.02 0.09 9.54
C GLY A 224 -10.43 0.69 9.49
N VAL A 225 -11.31 0.16 8.62
CA VAL A 225 -12.73 0.54 8.59
C VAL A 225 -13.42 0.18 9.91
N VAL A 226 -13.16 -1.01 10.45
CA VAL A 226 -13.71 -1.46 11.73
C VAL A 226 -13.27 -0.53 12.87
N GLU A 227 -11.99 -0.13 12.90
CA GLU A 227 -11.49 0.81 13.89
C GLU A 227 -12.24 2.15 13.83
N ALA A 228 -12.39 2.74 12.64
CA ALA A 228 -13.17 3.96 12.46
C ALA A 228 -14.62 3.78 12.95
N VAL A 229 -15.30 2.71 12.54
CA VAL A 229 -16.70 2.46 12.95
C VAL A 229 -16.84 2.31 14.48
N GLN A 230 -15.87 1.73 15.18
CA GLN A 230 -15.91 1.61 16.64
C GLN A 230 -15.92 2.97 17.36
N GLU A 231 -15.37 4.00 16.73
CA GLU A 231 -15.39 5.39 17.24
C GLU A 231 -16.75 6.09 16.97
N HIS A 232 -17.62 5.50 16.15
CA HIS A 232 -18.92 6.06 15.72
C HIS A 232 -20.10 5.10 16.01
N PRO A 233 -20.62 5.06 17.24
CA PRO A 233 -21.61 4.06 17.67
C PRO A 233 -23.00 4.15 17.01
N GLU A 234 -23.29 5.24 16.29
CA GLU A 234 -24.53 5.37 15.49
C GLU A 234 -24.37 4.84 14.05
N VAL A 235 -23.18 4.39 13.68
CA VAL A 235 -22.88 3.70 12.42
C VAL A 235 -22.95 2.19 12.62
N THR A 236 -23.64 1.50 11.72
CA THR A 236 -23.71 0.04 11.68
C THR A 236 -22.96 -0.47 10.46
N LEU A 237 -21.86 -1.20 10.68
CA LEU A 237 -21.17 -1.92 9.61
C LEU A 237 -21.95 -3.20 9.26
N LEU A 238 -22.56 -3.25 8.09
CA LEU A 238 -23.47 -4.34 7.71
C LEU A 238 -22.76 -5.68 7.47
N ASN A 239 -21.44 -5.66 7.27
CA ASN A 239 -20.60 -6.83 7.02
C ASN A 239 -19.52 -7.01 8.11
N GLU A 240 -19.95 -7.19 9.37
CA GLU A 240 -19.06 -7.37 10.53
C GLU A 240 -18.08 -8.55 10.41
N ASP A 241 -18.42 -9.58 9.63
CA ASP A 241 -17.61 -10.79 9.45
C ASP A 241 -16.42 -10.62 8.49
N GLY A 242 -16.30 -9.47 7.81
CA GLY A 242 -15.21 -9.19 6.88
C GLY A 242 -15.62 -8.45 5.61
N PRO A 243 -14.64 -8.08 4.74
CA PRO A 243 -14.89 -7.36 3.50
C PRO A 243 -15.79 -8.16 2.55
N VAL A 244 -16.74 -7.48 1.88
CA VAL A 244 -17.57 -8.14 0.88
C VAL A 244 -16.78 -8.30 -0.42
N SER A 245 -16.48 -9.54 -0.79
CA SER A 245 -15.65 -9.85 -1.96
C SER A 245 -16.33 -9.50 -3.28
N THR A 246 -15.66 -8.68 -4.08
CA THR A 246 -16.07 -8.24 -5.42
C THR A 246 -15.16 -8.77 -6.53
N ASP A 247 -14.09 -9.48 -6.19
CA ASP A 247 -13.00 -9.86 -7.10
C ASP A 247 -12.35 -8.67 -7.83
N TRP A 248 -12.60 -7.43 -7.36
CA TRP A 248 -12.23 -6.18 -8.03
C TRP A 248 -12.84 -6.01 -9.44
N GLU A 249 -13.89 -6.77 -9.75
CA GLU A 249 -14.48 -6.81 -11.08
C GLU A 249 -15.85 -6.08 -11.11
N PRO A 250 -16.04 -5.08 -11.98
CA PRO A 250 -17.29 -4.30 -12.03
C PRO A 250 -18.56 -5.16 -12.12
N GLY A 251 -18.54 -6.20 -12.96
CA GLY A 251 -19.70 -7.08 -13.13
C GLY A 251 -20.04 -7.86 -11.87
N LYS A 252 -19.02 -8.31 -11.12
CA LYS A 252 -19.20 -9.00 -9.84
C LYS A 252 -19.63 -8.02 -8.75
N THR A 253 -19.05 -6.82 -8.71
CA THR A 253 -19.49 -5.74 -7.81
C THR A 253 -20.96 -5.43 -7.99
N GLN A 254 -21.45 -5.28 -9.24
CA GLN A 254 -22.86 -5.03 -9.53
C GLN A 254 -23.77 -6.13 -8.95
N GLN A 255 -23.40 -7.40 -9.16
CA GLN A 255 -24.14 -8.55 -8.63
C GLN A 255 -24.21 -8.53 -7.09
N VAL A 256 -23.07 -8.28 -6.45
CA VAL A 256 -22.92 -8.29 -4.99
C VAL A 256 -23.70 -7.12 -4.36
N VAL A 257 -23.55 -5.91 -4.88
CA VAL A 257 -24.25 -4.71 -4.39
C VAL A 257 -25.76 -4.85 -4.58
N ALA A 258 -26.24 -5.39 -5.71
CA ALA A 258 -27.67 -5.68 -5.88
C ALA A 258 -28.20 -6.66 -4.80
N GLY A 259 -27.39 -7.64 -4.42
CA GLY A 259 -27.70 -8.55 -3.32
C GLY A 259 -27.74 -7.86 -1.96
N LEU A 260 -26.81 -6.93 -1.70
CA LEU A 260 -26.77 -6.12 -0.47
C LEU A 260 -27.98 -5.20 -0.35
N ILE A 261 -28.35 -4.50 -1.44
CA ILE A 261 -29.57 -3.67 -1.52
C ILE A 261 -30.80 -4.52 -1.20
N THR A 262 -30.90 -5.71 -1.80
CA THR A 262 -32.04 -6.62 -1.55
C THR A 262 -32.09 -7.10 -0.09
N ARG A 263 -30.94 -7.33 0.53
CA ARG A 263 -30.84 -7.88 1.89
C ARG A 263 -31.08 -6.83 2.97
N HIS A 264 -30.51 -5.64 2.82
CA HIS A 264 -30.46 -4.63 3.87
C HIS A 264 -31.38 -3.43 3.61
N GLY A 265 -31.84 -3.24 2.36
CA GLY A 265 -32.61 -2.07 1.95
C GLY A 265 -31.71 -0.85 1.82
N THR A 266 -31.64 -0.05 2.89
CA THR A 266 -30.89 1.22 2.90
C THR A 266 -29.42 0.97 3.24
N ILE A 267 -28.54 1.50 2.41
CA ILE A 267 -27.09 1.59 2.62
C ILE A 267 -26.78 3.08 2.48
N ASP A 268 -26.18 3.68 3.51
CA ASP A 268 -25.95 5.13 3.58
C ASP A 268 -24.50 5.48 3.16
N GLY A 269 -23.57 4.56 3.37
CA GLY A 269 -22.17 4.70 2.97
C GLY A 269 -21.55 3.42 2.43
N ILE A 270 -20.61 3.56 1.50
CA ILE A 270 -19.77 2.48 1.00
C ILE A 270 -18.30 2.91 1.04
N VAL A 271 -17.47 2.06 1.65
CA VAL A 271 -16.00 2.09 1.48
C VAL A 271 -15.63 0.97 0.54
N ALA A 272 -14.80 1.23 -0.47
CA ALA A 272 -14.30 0.21 -1.37
C ALA A 272 -12.78 0.31 -1.52
N ASP A 273 -12.08 -0.82 -1.47
CA ASP A 273 -10.63 -0.84 -1.66
C ASP A 273 -10.20 -0.75 -3.15
N TYR A 274 -11.18 -0.63 -4.06
CA TYR A 274 -10.97 -0.42 -5.50
C TYR A 274 -12.09 0.39 -6.18
N GLY A 275 -11.76 1.60 -6.67
CA GLY A 275 -12.67 2.49 -7.39
C GLY A 275 -13.07 1.96 -8.76
N GLY A 276 -12.16 1.31 -9.48
CA GLY A 276 -12.47 0.67 -10.77
C GLY A 276 -13.59 -0.36 -10.67
N GLY A 277 -13.63 -1.14 -9.59
CA GLY A 277 -14.71 -2.08 -9.30
C GLY A 277 -16.01 -1.41 -8.84
N SER A 278 -15.89 -0.26 -8.16
CA SER A 278 -17.02 0.47 -7.55
C SER A 278 -18.07 0.94 -8.56
N VAL A 279 -17.66 1.21 -9.80
CA VAL A 279 -18.56 1.62 -10.90
C VAL A 279 -19.70 0.63 -11.13
N GLY A 280 -19.45 -0.66 -10.92
CA GLY A 280 -20.48 -1.71 -11.04
C GLY A 280 -21.56 -1.60 -9.96
N GLY A 281 -21.18 -1.19 -8.75
CA GLY A 281 -22.15 -1.03 -7.67
C GLY A 281 -22.98 0.24 -7.81
N ILE A 282 -22.42 1.34 -8.33
CA ILE A 282 -23.21 2.53 -8.72
C ILE A 282 -24.36 2.12 -9.66
N ARG A 283 -24.04 1.34 -10.70
CA ARG A 283 -25.03 0.80 -11.64
C ARG A 283 -26.07 -0.11 -10.98
N ALA A 284 -25.74 -0.76 -9.86
CA ALA A 284 -26.70 -1.56 -9.10
C ALA A 284 -27.72 -0.69 -8.37
N PHE A 285 -27.31 0.43 -7.78
CA PHE A 285 -28.22 1.42 -7.17
C PHE A 285 -29.14 2.05 -8.21
N GLU A 286 -28.60 2.44 -9.36
CA GLU A 286 -29.38 2.96 -10.49
C GLU A 286 -30.46 1.96 -10.94
N ALA A 287 -30.08 0.70 -11.15
CA ALA A 287 -31.00 -0.35 -11.57
C ALA A 287 -32.08 -0.64 -10.51
N ALA A 288 -31.77 -0.44 -9.23
CA ALA A 288 -32.72 -0.59 -8.13
C ALA A 288 -33.61 0.65 -7.92
N GLY A 289 -33.34 1.77 -8.62
CA GLY A 289 -34.00 3.05 -8.39
C GLY A 289 -33.80 3.59 -6.98
N GLN A 290 -32.67 3.23 -6.34
CA GLN A 290 -32.30 3.70 -5.01
C GLN A 290 -31.36 4.91 -5.11
N PRO A 291 -31.40 5.84 -4.14
CA PRO A 291 -30.39 6.89 -4.05
C PRO A 291 -28.99 6.31 -3.92
N LEU A 292 -28.00 6.97 -4.52
CA LEU A 292 -26.59 6.60 -4.35
C LEU A 292 -26.12 6.98 -2.94
N PRO A 293 -25.39 6.08 -2.24
CA PRO A 293 -24.82 6.35 -0.93
C PRO A 293 -23.58 7.25 -1.04
N VAL A 294 -23.12 7.80 0.09
CA VAL A 294 -21.76 8.34 0.18
C VAL A 294 -20.75 7.24 -0.16
N TRP A 295 -19.73 7.52 -0.96
CA TRP A 295 -18.82 6.47 -1.43
C TRP A 295 -17.36 6.91 -1.49
N SER A 296 -16.50 6.24 -0.73
CA SER A 296 -15.04 6.45 -0.81
C SER A 296 -14.30 5.24 -1.38
N ALA A 297 -13.27 5.45 -2.19
CA ALA A 297 -12.43 4.37 -2.72
C ALA A 297 -10.99 4.82 -3.05
N ASN A 298 -10.15 3.97 -3.66
CA ASN A 298 -9.04 4.52 -4.45
C ASN A 298 -9.54 5.08 -5.80
N ASP A 299 -8.74 5.92 -6.43
CA ASP A 299 -9.15 6.65 -7.63
C ASP A 299 -9.29 5.76 -8.87
N SER A 300 -10.36 6.00 -9.64
CA SER A 300 -10.47 5.56 -11.02
C SER A 300 -11.26 6.60 -11.82
N ASN A 301 -10.96 6.70 -13.11
CA ASN A 301 -11.54 7.73 -13.97
C ASN A 301 -13.07 7.65 -14.04
N GLU A 302 -13.64 6.46 -14.27
CA GLU A 302 -15.10 6.33 -14.36
C GLU A 302 -15.79 6.57 -13.00
N PHE A 303 -15.15 6.26 -11.88
CA PHE A 303 -15.73 6.54 -10.56
C PHE A 303 -15.94 8.06 -10.36
N ALA A 304 -14.93 8.86 -10.69
CA ALA A 304 -15.03 10.32 -10.66
C ALA A 304 -16.01 10.87 -11.71
N CYS A 305 -16.04 10.30 -12.92
CA CYS A 305 -16.99 10.71 -13.96
C CYS A 305 -18.45 10.45 -13.58
N LEU A 306 -18.76 9.31 -12.97
CA LEU A 306 -20.11 8.99 -12.50
C LEU A 306 -20.59 9.96 -11.42
N TRP A 307 -19.69 10.53 -10.61
CA TRP A 307 -20.05 11.63 -9.72
C TRP A 307 -20.55 12.86 -10.49
N TYR A 308 -19.86 13.29 -11.55
CA TYR A 308 -20.33 14.41 -12.38
C TYR A 308 -21.68 14.16 -13.04
N GLU A 309 -21.97 12.91 -13.43
CA GLU A 309 -23.25 12.53 -14.02
C GLU A 309 -24.41 12.62 -13.03
N HIS A 310 -24.15 12.41 -11.74
CA HIS A 310 -25.20 12.33 -10.71
C HIS A 310 -25.29 13.53 -9.77
N LYS A 311 -24.22 14.30 -9.57
CA LYS A 311 -24.13 15.33 -8.51
C LYS A 311 -25.26 16.37 -8.51
N ASP A 312 -25.79 16.73 -9.69
CA ASP A 312 -26.84 17.75 -9.80
C ASP A 312 -28.24 17.18 -9.47
N ALA A 313 -28.46 15.89 -9.75
CA ALA A 313 -29.71 15.19 -9.48
C ALA A 313 -29.74 14.53 -8.09
N GLN A 314 -28.57 14.17 -7.55
CA GLN A 314 -28.39 13.49 -6.28
C GLN A 314 -27.33 14.21 -5.43
N PRO A 315 -27.62 15.38 -4.82
CA PRO A 315 -26.63 16.13 -4.04
C PRO A 315 -26.11 15.41 -2.79
N SER A 316 -26.78 14.34 -2.34
CA SER A 316 -26.30 13.48 -1.24
C SER A 316 -25.24 12.48 -1.69
N TYR A 317 -25.08 12.26 -3.00
CA TYR A 317 -24.03 11.42 -3.55
C TYR A 317 -22.71 12.21 -3.55
N GLN A 318 -21.94 12.00 -2.49
CA GLN A 318 -20.59 12.54 -2.34
C GLN A 318 -19.58 11.41 -2.46
N ILE A 319 -18.43 11.71 -3.07
CA ILE A 319 -17.32 10.78 -3.20
C ILE A 319 -16.01 11.38 -2.69
N ALA A 320 -15.13 10.50 -2.24
CA ALA A 320 -13.72 10.81 -2.07
C ALA A 320 -12.84 9.68 -2.58
N THR A 321 -11.63 10.03 -3.00
CA THR A 321 -10.64 9.06 -3.42
C THR A 321 -9.29 9.29 -2.76
N GLU A 322 -8.62 8.18 -2.44
CA GLU A 322 -7.18 8.15 -2.19
C GLU A 322 -6.45 7.61 -3.43
N SER A 323 -5.14 7.83 -3.49
CA SER A 323 -4.34 7.36 -4.63
C SER A 323 -4.38 5.84 -4.78
N SER A 324 -4.51 5.36 -6.01
CA SER A 324 -4.27 3.97 -6.39
C SER A 324 -2.80 3.57 -6.35
N ARG A 325 -1.89 4.43 -5.85
CA ARG A 325 -0.53 4.07 -5.41
C ARG A 325 0.40 3.43 -6.45
N ASN A 326 0.10 3.52 -7.75
CA ASN A 326 0.97 2.97 -8.80
C ASN A 326 2.39 3.55 -8.75
N TRP A 327 2.52 4.80 -8.29
CA TRP A 327 3.79 5.50 -8.13
C TRP A 327 4.73 4.88 -7.09
N ILE A 328 4.27 4.00 -6.19
CA ILE A 328 5.15 3.33 -5.22
C ILE A 328 6.28 2.55 -5.93
N VAL A 329 6.04 2.07 -7.15
CA VAL A 329 7.05 1.37 -7.96
C VAL A 329 8.26 2.25 -8.29
N THR A 330 8.08 3.58 -8.39
CA THR A 330 9.18 4.50 -8.68
C THR A 330 10.07 4.66 -7.45
N VAL A 331 9.48 4.78 -6.25
CA VAL A 331 10.22 4.80 -4.98
C VAL A 331 10.97 3.48 -4.77
N ALA A 332 10.35 2.34 -5.09
CA ALA A 332 11.04 1.06 -5.01
C ALA A 332 12.26 1.01 -5.96
N LEU A 333 12.14 1.58 -7.16
CA LEU A 333 13.26 1.75 -8.08
C LEU A 333 14.33 2.69 -7.49
N HIS A 334 13.94 3.83 -6.89
CA HIS A 334 14.87 4.77 -6.27
C HIS A 334 15.73 4.11 -5.20
N LYS A 335 15.11 3.34 -4.29
CA LYS A 335 15.83 2.59 -3.25
C LYS A 335 16.78 1.54 -3.84
N GLY A 336 16.34 0.85 -4.89
CA GLY A 336 17.17 -0.13 -5.60
C GLY A 336 18.39 0.50 -6.25
N LEU A 337 18.20 1.63 -6.95
CA LEU A 337 19.28 2.40 -7.58
C LEU A 337 20.23 2.99 -6.57
N ALA A 338 19.73 3.58 -5.48
CA ALA A 338 20.55 4.12 -4.41
C ALA A 338 21.44 3.01 -3.81
N ALA A 339 20.87 1.83 -3.55
CA ALA A 339 21.63 0.68 -3.06
C ALA A 339 22.65 0.15 -4.08
N ALA A 340 22.33 0.16 -5.38
CA ALA A 340 23.22 -0.32 -6.44
C ALA A 340 24.40 0.64 -6.66
N ASN A 341 24.13 1.95 -6.63
CA ASN A 341 25.12 3.00 -6.87
C ASN A 341 25.87 3.44 -5.60
N GLY A 342 25.51 2.91 -4.42
CA GLY A 342 26.11 3.32 -3.15
C GLY A 342 25.81 4.78 -2.80
N LEU A 343 24.57 5.22 -3.08
CA LEU A 343 24.07 6.57 -2.80
C LEU A 343 23.08 6.52 -1.61
N PRO A 344 22.98 7.61 -0.83
CA PRO A 344 22.04 7.66 0.28
C PRO A 344 20.61 7.79 -0.26
N ASN A 345 19.65 7.21 0.46
CA ASN A 345 18.22 7.41 0.21
C ASN A 345 17.49 7.41 1.55
N ASP A 346 16.79 8.50 1.84
CA ASP A 346 15.99 8.73 3.03
C ASP A 346 14.49 8.82 2.73
N GLU A 347 14.07 8.40 1.52
CA GLU A 347 12.65 8.29 1.20
C GLU A 347 11.96 7.28 2.13
N PRO A 348 10.70 7.51 2.52
CA PRO A 348 9.94 6.58 3.33
C PRO A 348 9.86 5.16 2.76
N SER A 349 9.73 4.17 3.65
CA SER A 349 9.38 2.79 3.28
C SER A 349 7.86 2.60 3.24
N THR A 350 7.16 3.27 4.15
CA THR A 350 5.71 3.24 4.26
C THR A 350 5.14 4.63 4.00
N TYR A 351 4.12 4.71 3.17
CA TYR A 351 3.48 5.97 2.79
C TYR A 351 2.07 6.09 3.35
N ASP A 352 1.86 7.12 4.16
CA ASP A 352 0.51 7.54 4.54
C ASP A 352 -0.14 8.15 3.32
N LEU A 353 -1.26 7.56 2.91
CA LEU A 353 -2.06 8.06 1.82
C LEU A 353 -3.03 9.12 2.35
N GLU A 354 -3.30 10.10 1.50
CA GLU A 354 -4.24 11.17 1.78
C GLU A 354 -5.41 11.11 0.79
N ILE A 355 -6.57 11.63 1.22
CA ILE A 355 -7.67 11.95 0.32
C ILE A 355 -7.19 12.98 -0.71
N ILE A 356 -7.06 12.54 -1.96
CA ILE A 356 -6.61 13.36 -3.10
C ILE A 356 -7.77 13.96 -3.88
N GLU A 357 -8.95 13.34 -3.80
CA GLU A 357 -10.19 13.88 -4.35
C GLU A 357 -11.28 13.85 -3.27
N ASP A 358 -12.02 14.95 -3.14
CA ASP A 358 -13.15 15.11 -2.23
C ASP A 358 -14.18 15.98 -2.93
N SER A 359 -15.37 15.42 -3.20
CA SER A 359 -16.45 16.13 -3.89
C SER A 359 -17.05 17.28 -3.09
N THR A 360 -16.74 17.38 -1.80
CA THR A 360 -17.18 18.45 -0.89
C THR A 360 -16.15 19.56 -0.73
N ASP A 361 -14.91 19.35 -1.18
CA ASP A 361 -13.84 20.35 -1.19
C ASP A 361 -13.53 20.81 -2.63
N PRO A 362 -13.85 22.07 -3.01
CA PRO A 362 -13.53 22.59 -4.33
C PRO A 362 -12.05 22.55 -4.71
N ALA A 363 -11.13 22.54 -3.73
CA ALA A 363 -9.69 22.43 -3.99
C ALA A 363 -9.24 21.00 -4.35
N LYS A 364 -10.05 20.00 -4.00
CA LYS A 364 -9.82 18.58 -4.27
C LYS A 364 -10.94 17.98 -5.12
N ALA A 365 -11.61 18.77 -5.97
CA ALA A 365 -12.72 18.25 -6.78
C ALA A 365 -12.29 17.00 -7.59
N PRO A 366 -13.14 15.94 -7.65
CA PRO A 366 -12.86 14.74 -8.41
C PRO A 366 -12.50 15.03 -9.85
N LYS A 367 -11.53 14.31 -10.42
CA LYS A 367 -11.06 14.53 -11.79
C LYS A 367 -11.68 13.50 -12.72
N CYS A 368 -12.47 13.97 -13.68
CA CYS A 368 -13.03 13.14 -14.74
C CYS A 368 -12.40 13.51 -16.08
N GLU A 369 -11.86 12.51 -16.76
CA GLU A 369 -11.30 12.62 -18.11
C GLU A 369 -12.10 11.70 -19.07
N PRO A 370 -13.15 12.21 -19.73
CA PRO A 370 -14.02 11.40 -20.60
C PRO A 370 -13.32 10.77 -21.81
N SER A 371 -12.10 11.21 -22.11
CA SER A 371 -11.29 10.66 -23.20
C SER A 371 -10.49 9.42 -22.79
N LEU A 372 -10.40 9.12 -21.49
CA LEU A 372 -9.67 7.98 -20.95
C LEU A 372 -10.61 6.79 -20.67
N PRO A 373 -10.09 5.56 -20.66
CA PRO A 373 -10.83 4.39 -20.22
C PRO A 373 -11.35 4.53 -18.78
N ALA A 374 -12.32 3.68 -18.45
CA ALA A 374 -12.98 3.69 -17.15
C ALA A 374 -12.02 3.44 -15.97
N ASP A 375 -11.05 2.57 -16.18
CA ASP A 375 -10.08 2.11 -15.20
C ASP A 375 -8.73 2.85 -15.30
N ALA A 376 -8.69 3.97 -16.01
CA ALA A 376 -7.54 4.87 -15.96
C ALA A 376 -7.39 5.48 -14.55
N ILE A 377 -6.14 5.70 -14.14
CA ILE A 377 -5.79 6.18 -12.80
C ILE A 377 -5.07 7.52 -12.96
N LEU A 378 -5.74 8.59 -12.55
CA LEU A 378 -5.24 9.96 -12.71
C LEU A 378 -4.24 10.33 -11.61
N SER A 379 -4.28 9.65 -10.46
CA SER A 379 -3.28 9.79 -9.39
C SER A 379 -1.93 9.16 -9.72
N SER A 380 -1.81 8.44 -10.85
CA SER A 380 -0.56 7.80 -11.29
C SER A 380 0.56 8.81 -11.59
N GLY A 381 0.21 10.06 -11.91
CA GLY A 381 1.15 11.09 -12.36
C GLY A 381 1.46 11.06 -13.86
N LEU A 382 0.94 10.09 -14.61
CA LEU A 382 1.01 10.09 -16.07
C LEU A 382 0.08 11.16 -16.67
N SER A 383 0.50 11.78 -17.77
CA SER A 383 -0.35 12.71 -18.52
C SER A 383 -1.52 11.97 -19.19
N VAL A 384 -2.56 12.73 -19.56
CA VAL A 384 -3.71 12.18 -20.31
C VAL A 384 -3.24 11.53 -21.61
N GLU A 385 -2.29 12.13 -22.33
CA GLU A 385 -1.74 11.56 -23.57
C GLU A 385 -0.98 10.25 -23.31
N GLN A 386 -0.21 10.18 -22.22
CA GLN A 386 0.51 8.95 -21.85
C GLN A 386 -0.47 7.83 -21.50
N LEU A 387 -1.54 8.14 -20.75
CA LEU A 387 -2.59 7.18 -20.43
C LEU A 387 -3.33 6.73 -21.70
N GLN A 388 -3.68 7.64 -22.60
CA GLN A 388 -4.29 7.29 -23.89
C GLN A 388 -3.41 6.35 -24.71
N GLN A 389 -2.11 6.62 -24.78
CA GLN A 389 -1.17 5.76 -25.49
C GLN A 389 -1.04 4.37 -24.85
N LEU A 390 -1.08 4.30 -23.51
CA LEU A 390 -1.00 3.05 -22.77
C LEU A 390 -2.22 2.13 -23.02
N PHE A 391 -3.39 2.73 -23.29
CA PHE A 391 -4.65 2.02 -23.47
C PHE A 391 -5.13 1.92 -24.93
N ALA A 392 -4.42 2.54 -25.88
CA ALA A 392 -4.68 2.42 -27.31
C ALA A 392 -4.31 1.04 -27.85
#